data_AF-A0A6G8PU77-F1
#
_entry.id   AF-A0A6G8PU77-F1
#
_cell.length_a   1.000
_cell.length_b   1.000
_cell.length_c   1.000
_cell.angle_alpha   90.00
_cell.angle_beta   90.00
_cell.angle_gamma   90.00
#
_symmetry.space_group_name_H-M   'P 1'
#
loop_
_entity.id
_entity.type
_entity.pdbx_description
1 polymer ?
#
loop_
_entity_poly.entity_id
_entity_poly.type
_entity_poly.pdbx_seq_one_letter_code
_entity_poly.pdbx_strand_id
1 'polypeptide(L)'
;MVKVYLAVLVALEVAAVGLVSYLTSEALWGLLLVPTAFLTGAAAFLVLRRRAANPGLVARRISPEDIVGYRTVEELQADAGALSRSIVERAEEIRRTLLSSPSEVQVEMCALGYRACVNDMITLTHLASEESKSAGPLKRLGLRRHRRLAANALTAAREALPPNALRATRQEQQ
;
A
#
# COMPACT_ATOMS: atom_id res chain seq x y z
N MET A 1 6.34 8.63 -12.63
CA MET A 1 5.47 8.39 -13.81
C MET A 1 4.11 9.05 -13.71
N VAL A 2 3.28 8.81 -12.68
CA VAL A 2 1.92 9.39 -12.56
C VAL A 2 1.86 10.93 -12.69
N LYS A 3 2.84 11.65 -12.14
CA LYS A 3 2.92 13.12 -12.24
C LYS A 3 3.08 13.61 -13.70
N VAL A 4 3.81 12.86 -14.52
CA VAL A 4 4.02 13.19 -15.94
C VAL A 4 2.75 12.91 -16.75
N TYR A 5 2.10 11.78 -16.51
CA TYR A 5 0.81 11.48 -17.13
C TYR A 5 -0.27 12.50 -16.77
N LEU A 6 -0.31 12.97 -15.52
CA LEU A 6 -1.24 14.01 -15.08
C LEU A 6 -0.93 15.35 -15.77
N ALA A 7 0.34 15.73 -15.85
CA ALA A 7 0.75 16.96 -16.51
C ALA A 7 0.43 16.95 -18.02
N VAL A 8 0.66 15.81 -18.68
CA VAL A 8 0.32 15.61 -20.10
C VAL A 8 -1.20 15.67 -20.30
N LEU A 9 -1.98 15.01 -19.44
CA LEU A 9 -3.43 15.02 -19.53
C LEU A 9 -4.00 16.44 -19.36
N VAL A 10 -3.52 17.19 -18.35
CA VAL A 10 -3.92 18.58 -18.12
C VAL A 10 -3.52 19.48 -19.29
N ALA A 11 -2.30 19.33 -19.83
CA ALA A 11 -1.86 20.11 -20.99
C ALA A 11 -2.72 19.85 -22.23
N LEU A 12 -3.13 18.59 -22.43
CA LEU A 12 -3.94 18.17 -23.56
C LEU A 12 -5.39 18.69 -23.44
N GLU A 13 -5.95 18.70 -22.23
CA GLU A 13 -7.27 19.30 -21.98
C GLU A 13 -7.26 20.82 -22.15
N VAL A 14 -6.23 21.52 -21.65
CA VAL A 14 -6.10 22.98 -21.84
C VAL A 14 -5.96 23.34 -23.31
N ALA A 15 -5.19 22.56 -24.08
CA ALA A 15 -5.05 22.76 -25.52
C ALA A 15 -6.37 22.50 -26.26
N ALA A 16 -7.11 21.44 -25.89
CA ALA A 16 -8.41 21.14 -26.49
C ALA A 16 -9.46 22.22 -26.19
N VAL A 17 -9.54 22.71 -24.95
CA VAL A 17 -10.43 23.80 -24.56
C VAL A 17 -10.06 25.10 -25.27
N GLY A 18 -8.77 25.43 -25.36
CA GLY A 18 -8.30 26.60 -26.09
C GLY A 18 -8.61 26.54 -27.59
N LEU A 19 -8.41 25.38 -28.22
CA LEU A 19 -8.71 25.16 -29.64
C LEU A 19 -10.21 25.28 -29.92
N VAL A 20 -11.07 24.74 -29.06
CA VAL A 20 -12.52 24.81 -29.22
C VAL A 20 -13.06 26.23 -28.93
N SER A 21 -12.49 26.92 -27.95
CA SER A 21 -12.80 28.33 -27.65
C SER A 21 -12.39 29.26 -28.80
N TYR A 22 -11.35 28.92 -29.55
CA TYR A 22 -10.94 29.65 -30.74
C TYR A 22 -11.89 29.43 -31.92
N LEU A 23 -12.56 28.27 -31.99
CA LEU A 23 -13.33 27.83 -33.15
C LEU A 23 -14.85 28.05 -33.05
N THR A 24 -15.43 28.36 -31.87
CA THR A 24 -16.90 28.27 -31.70
C THR A 24 -17.54 29.42 -30.88
N SER A 25 -18.69 29.92 -31.36
CA SER A 25 -19.53 30.95 -30.69
C SER A 25 -20.39 30.37 -29.56
N GLU A 26 -20.47 31.12 -28.45
CA GLU A 26 -21.33 31.11 -27.22
C GLU A 26 -22.26 29.90 -26.87
N ALA A 27 -22.81 29.14 -27.81
CA ALA A 27 -23.82 28.10 -27.55
C ALA A 27 -23.24 26.74 -27.10
N LEU A 28 -21.95 26.48 -27.32
CA LEU A 28 -21.30 25.19 -27.00
C LEU A 28 -20.64 25.14 -25.61
N TRP A 29 -20.57 26.27 -24.90
CA TRP A 29 -19.96 26.37 -23.57
C TRP A 29 -20.64 25.45 -22.55
N GLY A 30 -21.98 25.38 -22.55
CA GLY A 30 -22.74 24.53 -21.62
C GLY A 30 -22.53 23.02 -21.85
N LEU A 31 -22.28 22.61 -23.09
CA LEU A 31 -22.14 21.20 -23.47
C LEU A 31 -20.74 20.65 -23.18
N LEU A 32 -19.73 21.54 -23.09
CA LEU A 32 -18.33 21.22 -22.81
C LEU A 32 -17.93 21.44 -21.34
N LEU A 33 -18.57 22.38 -20.63
CA LEU A 33 -18.29 22.62 -19.21
C LEU A 33 -18.67 21.44 -18.33
N VAL A 34 -19.75 20.72 -18.66
CA VAL A 34 -20.20 19.57 -17.87
C VAL A 34 -19.19 18.40 -17.91
N PRO A 35 -18.74 17.91 -19.08
CA PRO A 35 -17.77 16.82 -19.13
C PRO A 35 -16.39 17.23 -18.60
N THR A 36 -15.94 18.46 -18.83
CA THR A 36 -14.65 18.94 -18.29
C THR A 36 -14.69 19.12 -16.77
N ALA A 37 -15.78 19.65 -16.21
CA ALA A 37 -15.98 19.72 -14.75
C ALA A 37 -16.05 18.32 -14.12
N PHE A 38 -16.69 17.35 -14.80
CA PHE A 38 -16.76 15.97 -14.31
C PHE A 38 -15.39 15.28 -14.34
N LEU A 39 -14.62 15.44 -15.42
CA LEU A 39 -13.28 14.86 -15.56
C LEU A 39 -12.30 15.47 -14.56
N THR A 40 -12.29 16.80 -14.41
CA THR A 40 -11.47 17.50 -13.43
C THR A 40 -11.87 17.13 -11.99
N GLY A 41 -13.17 17.03 -11.71
CA GLY A 41 -13.69 16.56 -10.42
C GLY A 41 -13.30 15.11 -10.10
N ALA A 42 -13.41 14.20 -11.07
CA ALA A 42 -13.00 12.80 -10.91
C ALA A 42 -11.49 12.67 -10.70
N ALA A 43 -10.69 13.44 -11.44
CA ALA A 43 -9.23 13.51 -11.27
C ALA A 43 -8.86 14.06 -9.88
N ALA A 44 -9.50 15.15 -9.45
CA ALA A 44 -9.30 15.74 -8.12
C ALA A 44 -9.70 14.75 -7.01
N PHE A 45 -10.83 14.06 -7.15
CA PHE A 45 -11.28 13.02 -6.21
C PHE A 45 -10.31 11.84 -6.15
N LEU A 46 -9.79 11.37 -7.29
CA LEU A 46 -8.78 10.33 -7.35
C LEU A 46 -7.45 10.77 -6.72
N VAL A 47 -7.04 12.03 -6.91
CA VAL A 47 -5.85 12.59 -6.27
C VAL A 47 -6.06 12.71 -4.77
N LEU A 48 -7.20 13.21 -4.31
CA LEU A 48 -7.54 13.26 -2.87
C LEU A 48 -7.60 11.86 -2.27
N ARG A 49 -8.21 10.89 -2.94
CA ARG A 49 -8.23 9.48 -2.50
C ARG A 49 -6.83 8.90 -2.45
N ARG A 50 -5.96 9.19 -3.44
CA ARG A 50 -4.56 8.76 -3.43
C ARG A 50 -3.73 9.46 -2.37
N ARG A 51 -4.01 10.73 -2.05
CA ARG A 51 -3.37 11.47 -0.95
C ARG A 51 -3.85 10.99 0.42
N ALA A 52 -5.13 10.65 0.53
CA ALA A 52 -5.69 10.03 1.73
C ALA A 52 -5.21 8.57 1.90
N ALA A 53 -4.92 7.86 0.79
CA ALA A 53 -4.32 6.53 0.81
C ALA A 53 -2.79 6.54 1.00
N ASN A 54 -2.12 7.65 0.69
CA ASN A 54 -0.74 7.94 1.03
C ASN A 54 -0.67 9.16 1.96
N PRO A 55 -1.08 9.02 3.24
CA PRO A 55 -0.52 9.90 4.24
C PRO A 55 0.95 9.50 4.32
N GLY A 56 1.79 10.14 3.50
CA GLY A 56 3.22 10.12 3.74
C GLY A 56 3.39 10.64 5.15
N LEU A 57 3.64 9.70 6.06
CA LEU A 57 4.21 9.83 7.39
C LEU A 57 4.45 11.30 7.77
N VAL A 58 3.36 12.03 8.02
CA VAL A 58 3.42 13.10 9.01
C VAL A 58 3.93 12.34 10.21
N ALA A 59 5.12 12.69 10.68
CA ALA A 59 5.66 12.20 11.92
C ALA A 59 4.51 12.25 12.93
N ARG A 60 3.81 11.13 13.11
CA ARG A 60 2.86 10.97 14.19
C ARG A 60 3.77 11.16 15.38
N ARG A 61 3.57 12.27 16.09
CA ARG A 61 4.16 12.44 17.41
C ARG A 61 3.71 11.19 18.15
N ILE A 62 4.60 10.22 18.27
CA ILE A 62 4.36 9.01 19.04
C ILE A 62 4.06 9.56 20.43
N SER A 63 2.78 9.54 20.80
CA SER A 63 2.41 10.00 22.12
C SER A 63 2.88 8.93 23.11
N PRO A 64 3.19 9.28 24.37
CA PRO A 64 3.59 8.29 25.37
C PRO A 64 2.58 7.15 25.48
N GLU A 65 1.30 7.42 25.26
CA GLU A 65 0.22 6.44 25.27
C GLU A 65 0.31 5.44 24.10
N ASP A 66 0.80 5.85 22.93
CA ASP A 66 1.07 4.96 21.79
C ASP A 66 2.25 3.99 22.06
N ILE A 67 3.19 4.40 22.93
CA ILE A 67 4.31 3.55 23.38
C ILE A 67 3.82 2.53 24.41
N VAL A 68 2.98 2.96 25.35
CA VAL A 68 2.37 2.07 26.36
C VAL A 68 1.39 1.09 25.71
N GLY A 69 0.73 1.47 24.62
CA GLY A 69 -0.13 0.61 23.80
C GLY A 69 0.61 -0.32 22.83
N TYR A 70 1.95 -0.32 22.82
CA TYR A 70 2.73 -1.19 21.96
C TYR A 70 2.56 -2.64 22.42
N ARG A 71 1.62 -3.33 21.78
CA ARG A 71 1.34 -4.74 22.03
C ARG A 71 2.58 -5.56 21.74
N THR A 72 2.90 -6.48 22.64
CA THR A 72 3.98 -7.44 22.41
C THR A 72 3.66 -8.29 21.17
N VAL A 73 4.68 -8.90 20.58
CA VAL A 73 4.50 -9.83 19.44
C VAL A 73 3.48 -10.92 19.79
N GLU A 74 3.47 -11.37 21.04
CA GLU A 74 2.52 -12.36 21.57
C GLU A 74 1.08 -11.84 21.58
N GLU A 75 0.86 -10.58 21.98
CA GLU A 75 -0.46 -9.95 21.95
C GLU A 75 -0.97 -9.67 20.52
N LEU A 76 -0.07 -9.40 19.57
CA LEU A 76 -0.44 -9.32 18.15
C LEU A 76 -0.86 -10.67 17.57
N GLN A 77 -0.24 -11.75 18.04
CA GLN A 77 -0.59 -13.11 17.64
C GLN A 77 -1.94 -13.58 18.21
N ALA A 78 -2.62 -12.79 19.04
CA ALA A 78 -3.97 -13.09 19.51
C ALA A 78 -5.10 -12.62 18.56
N ASP A 79 -4.82 -11.68 17.64
CA ASP A 79 -5.81 -11.13 16.70
C ASP A 79 -5.30 -11.20 15.25
N ALA A 80 -5.99 -11.97 14.40
CA ALA A 80 -5.66 -12.08 12.99
C ALA A 80 -5.66 -10.73 12.25
N GLY A 81 -6.53 -9.79 12.66
CA GLY A 81 -6.59 -8.45 12.07
C GLY A 81 -5.34 -7.62 12.41
N ALA A 82 -4.93 -7.62 13.68
CA ALA A 82 -3.72 -6.92 14.13
C ALA A 82 -2.45 -7.52 13.51
N LEU A 83 -2.31 -8.84 13.49
CA LEU A 83 -1.17 -9.52 12.88
C LEU A 83 -1.08 -9.22 11.37
N SER A 84 -2.22 -9.24 10.67
CA SER A 84 -2.29 -8.86 9.25
C SER A 84 -1.80 -7.42 9.01
N ARG A 85 -2.22 -6.44 9.84
CA ARG A 85 -1.76 -5.05 9.72
C ARG A 85 -0.25 -4.94 9.94
N SER A 86 0.28 -5.59 10.96
CA SER A 86 1.74 -5.58 11.24
C SER A 86 2.56 -6.20 10.13
N ILE A 87 2.10 -7.30 9.51
CA ILE A 87 2.78 -7.89 8.34
C ILE A 87 2.78 -6.90 7.17
N VAL A 88 1.64 -6.24 6.90
CA VAL A 88 1.53 -5.25 5.82
C VAL A 88 2.48 -4.08 6.06
N GLU A 89 2.50 -3.53 7.27
CA GLU A 89 3.36 -2.39 7.63
C GLU A 89 4.85 -2.74 7.47
N ARG A 90 5.29 -3.89 8.02
CA ARG A 90 6.69 -4.32 7.90
C ARG A 90 7.07 -4.65 6.46
N ALA A 91 6.20 -5.30 5.70
CA ALA A 91 6.46 -5.62 4.29
C ALA A 91 6.57 -4.35 3.44
N GLU A 92 5.73 -3.35 3.69
CA GLU A 92 5.78 -2.06 3.00
C GLU A 92 7.04 -1.27 3.37
N GLU A 93 7.49 -1.34 4.63
CA GLU A 93 8.76 -0.72 5.05
C GLU A 93 9.95 -1.37 4.35
N ILE A 94 10.02 -2.71 4.34
CA ILE A 94 11.04 -3.47 3.60
C ILE A 94 11.06 -3.05 2.13
N ARG A 95 9.89 -3.01 1.49
CA ARG A 95 9.76 -2.60 0.09
C ARG A 95 10.28 -1.17 -0.12
N ARG A 96 9.95 -0.24 0.77
CA ARG A 96 10.41 1.15 0.68
C ARG A 96 11.93 1.25 0.80
N THR A 97 12.53 0.58 1.79
CA THR A 97 13.98 0.57 1.99
C THR A 97 14.71 0.01 0.77
N LEU A 98 14.17 -1.06 0.17
CA LEU A 98 14.76 -1.67 -1.03
C LEU A 98 14.69 -0.79 -2.26
N LEU A 99 13.69 0.09 -2.35
CA LEU A 99 13.54 1.05 -3.44
C LEU A 99 14.39 2.32 -3.26
N SER A 100 14.94 2.57 -2.07
CA SER A 100 15.73 3.78 -1.76
C SER A 100 17.24 3.59 -1.92
N SER A 101 17.69 2.72 -2.83
CA SER A 101 19.11 2.37 -3.04
C SER A 101 19.81 1.88 -1.77
N PRO A 102 19.41 0.71 -1.23
CA PRO A 102 19.93 0.17 0.01
C PRO A 102 21.41 -0.27 -0.10
N SER A 103 22.12 -0.27 1.02
CA SER A 103 23.42 -0.95 1.12
C SER A 103 23.26 -2.48 1.11
N GLU A 104 24.33 -3.22 0.85
CA GLU A 104 24.32 -4.70 0.86
C GLU A 104 23.83 -5.27 2.21
N VAL A 105 24.34 -4.72 3.31
CA VAL A 105 23.88 -5.07 4.67
C VAL A 105 22.39 -4.80 4.86
N GLN A 106 21.87 -3.68 4.33
CA GLN A 106 20.44 -3.37 4.42
C GLN A 106 19.59 -4.35 3.62
N VAL A 107 20.08 -4.82 2.47
CA VAL A 107 19.42 -5.84 1.66
C VAL A 107 19.33 -7.16 2.42
N GLU A 108 20.40 -7.57 3.10
CA GLU A 108 20.41 -8.78 3.94
C GLU A 108 19.46 -8.66 5.14
N MET A 109 19.49 -7.53 5.84
CA MET A 109 18.56 -7.25 6.94
C MET A 109 17.09 -7.25 6.46
N CYS A 110 16.82 -6.68 5.30
CA CYS A 110 15.50 -6.72 4.66
C CYS A 110 15.09 -8.15 4.30
N ALA A 111 16.02 -8.99 3.85
CA ALA A 111 15.75 -10.40 3.57
C ALA A 111 15.42 -11.20 4.84
N LEU A 112 16.12 -10.95 5.96
CA LEU A 112 15.81 -11.53 7.27
C LEU A 112 14.43 -11.08 7.77
N GLY A 113 14.15 -9.77 7.70
CA GLY A 113 12.85 -9.21 8.06
C GLY A 113 11.71 -9.77 7.19
N TYR A 114 11.95 -9.97 5.90
CA TYR A 114 11.00 -10.58 4.99
C TYR A 114 10.68 -12.03 5.39
N ARG A 115 11.69 -12.84 5.74
CA ARG A 115 11.48 -14.21 6.25
C ARG A 115 10.66 -14.23 7.54
N ALA A 116 10.93 -13.30 8.47
CA ALA A 116 10.13 -13.16 9.69
C ALA A 116 8.66 -12.86 9.35
N CYS A 117 8.39 -11.95 8.40
CA CYS A 117 7.03 -11.64 7.98
C CYS A 117 6.34 -12.83 7.28
N VAL A 118 7.09 -13.67 6.54
CA VAL A 118 6.57 -14.92 5.96
C VAL A 118 6.22 -15.92 7.06
N ASN A 119 7.04 -16.05 8.11
CA ASN A 119 6.69 -16.89 9.26
C ASN A 119 5.43 -16.39 9.97
N ASP A 120 5.29 -15.07 10.15
CA ASP A 120 4.07 -14.49 10.71
C ASP A 120 2.84 -14.72 9.82
N MET A 121 3.02 -14.84 8.50
CA MET A 121 1.94 -15.21 7.58
C MET A 121 1.43 -16.64 7.80
N ILE A 122 2.32 -17.56 8.22
CA ILE A 122 1.93 -18.92 8.64
C ILE A 122 1.06 -18.82 9.89
N THR A 123 1.50 -18.06 10.90
CA THR A 123 0.73 -17.82 12.13
C THR A 123 -0.63 -17.19 11.84
N LEU A 124 -0.68 -16.16 11.00
CA LEU A 124 -1.93 -15.53 10.54
C LEU A 124 -2.86 -16.54 9.86
N THR A 125 -2.30 -17.47 9.09
CA THR A 125 -3.08 -18.51 8.43
C THR A 125 -3.70 -19.47 9.43
N HIS A 126 -2.96 -19.89 10.46
CA HIS A 126 -3.50 -20.72 11.54
C HIS A 126 -4.58 -19.98 12.34
N LEU A 127 -4.30 -18.76 12.81
CA LEU A 127 -5.24 -17.96 13.60
C LEU A 127 -6.55 -17.71 12.86
N ALA A 128 -6.47 -17.25 11.61
CA ALA A 128 -7.66 -17.01 10.82
C ALA A 128 -8.40 -18.32 10.44
N SER A 129 -7.75 -19.49 10.56
CA SER A 129 -8.41 -20.78 10.36
C SER A 129 -9.22 -21.13 11.60
N GLU A 130 -8.62 -21.03 12.78
CA GLU A 130 -9.28 -21.23 14.06
C GLU A 130 -10.45 -20.26 14.27
N GLU A 131 -10.24 -18.96 14.03
CA GLU A 131 -11.31 -17.96 14.10
C GLU A 131 -12.43 -18.22 13.08
N SER A 132 -12.10 -18.77 11.90
CA SER A 132 -13.12 -19.04 10.88
C SER A 132 -14.09 -20.15 11.27
N LYS A 133 -13.65 -21.11 12.11
CA LYS A 133 -14.49 -22.23 12.57
C LYS A 133 -15.67 -21.72 13.40
N SER A 134 -15.43 -20.77 14.30
CA SER A 134 -16.45 -20.17 15.18
C SER A 134 -17.11 -18.92 14.59
N ALA A 135 -16.57 -18.34 13.51
CA ALA A 135 -17.06 -17.12 12.91
C ALA A 135 -18.26 -17.28 11.94
N GLY A 136 -19.16 -16.31 11.97
CA GLY A 136 -20.20 -16.10 10.95
C GLY A 136 -19.65 -15.66 9.58
N PRO A 137 -20.50 -15.64 8.52
CA PRO A 137 -20.07 -15.46 7.13
C PRO A 137 -19.34 -14.14 6.87
N LEU A 138 -19.78 -13.03 7.48
CA LEU A 138 -19.14 -11.72 7.34
C LEU A 138 -17.73 -11.69 7.92
N LYS A 139 -17.56 -12.28 9.12
CA LYS A 139 -16.24 -12.34 9.78
C LYS A 139 -15.29 -13.25 9.00
N ARG A 140 -15.77 -14.35 8.41
CA ARG A 140 -14.98 -15.20 7.49
C ARG A 140 -14.48 -14.43 6.26
N LEU A 141 -15.32 -13.59 5.66
CA LEU A 141 -14.91 -12.70 4.55
C LEU A 141 -13.85 -11.69 4.99
N GLY A 142 -13.99 -11.10 6.18
CA GLY A 142 -12.99 -10.23 6.80
C GLY A 142 -11.63 -10.94 6.94
N LEU A 143 -11.61 -12.15 7.51
CA LEU A 143 -10.40 -12.96 7.67
C LEU A 143 -9.71 -13.28 6.33
N ARG A 144 -10.50 -13.61 5.29
CA ARG A 144 -9.96 -13.79 3.93
C ARG A 144 -9.34 -12.51 3.39
N ARG A 145 -9.97 -11.36 3.63
CA ARG A 145 -9.44 -10.05 3.23
C ARG A 145 -8.12 -9.76 3.93
N HIS A 146 -8.02 -9.99 5.24
CA HIS A 146 -6.78 -9.80 6.01
C HIS A 146 -5.62 -10.63 5.45
N ARG A 147 -5.85 -11.93 5.20
CA ARG A 147 -4.85 -12.79 4.55
C ARG A 147 -4.42 -12.26 3.19
N ARG A 148 -5.39 -11.86 2.35
CA ARG A 148 -5.10 -11.35 1.00
C ARG A 148 -4.28 -10.06 1.04
N LEU A 149 -4.57 -9.16 1.97
CA LEU A 149 -3.82 -7.91 2.12
C LEU A 149 -2.37 -8.18 2.54
N ALA A 150 -2.16 -9.04 3.55
CA ALA A 150 -0.82 -9.43 3.99
C ALA A 150 -0.03 -10.13 2.88
N ALA A 151 -0.66 -11.07 2.16
CA ALA A 151 -0.04 -11.77 1.04
C ALA A 151 0.37 -10.81 -0.09
N ASN A 152 -0.51 -9.89 -0.47
CA ASN A 152 -0.21 -8.90 -1.52
C ASN A 152 0.97 -8.00 -1.13
N ALA A 153 1.03 -7.56 0.14
CA ALA A 153 2.14 -6.75 0.63
C ALA A 153 3.46 -7.53 0.61
N LEU A 154 3.45 -8.80 1.02
CA LEU A 154 4.61 -9.69 0.93
C LEU A 154 5.05 -9.92 -0.52
N THR A 155 4.13 -10.10 -1.45
CA THR A 155 4.47 -10.23 -2.88
C THR A 155 5.15 -8.95 -3.39
N ALA A 156 4.61 -7.78 -3.05
CA ALA A 156 5.20 -6.50 -3.44
C ALA A 156 6.61 -6.29 -2.83
N ALA A 157 6.81 -6.71 -1.58
CA ALA A 157 8.14 -6.70 -0.95
C ALA A 157 9.11 -7.69 -1.63
N ARG A 158 8.61 -8.87 -2.01
CA ARG A 158 9.39 -9.90 -2.70
C ARG A 158 9.90 -9.46 -4.06
N GLU A 159 9.08 -8.72 -4.79
CA GLU A 159 9.43 -8.14 -6.10
C GLU A 159 10.55 -7.10 -6.00
N ALA A 160 10.65 -6.40 -4.86
CA ALA A 160 11.73 -5.45 -4.61
C ALA A 160 13.04 -6.11 -4.12
N LEU A 161 12.98 -7.38 -3.67
CA LEU A 161 14.15 -8.11 -3.17
C LEU A 161 14.99 -8.66 -4.32
N PRO A 162 16.32 -8.42 -4.34
CA PRO A 162 17.20 -9.07 -5.31
C PRO A 162 17.17 -10.60 -5.13
N PRO A 163 17.22 -11.37 -6.23
CA PRO A 163 17.01 -12.83 -6.20
C PRO A 163 18.05 -13.58 -5.35
N ASN A 164 19.24 -12.99 -5.16
CA ASN A 164 20.34 -13.58 -4.41
C ASN A 164 20.24 -13.37 -2.88
N ALA A 165 19.53 -12.33 -2.42
CA ALA A 165 19.44 -11.99 -0.99
C ALA A 165 18.71 -13.05 -0.15
N LEU A 166 17.75 -13.76 -0.76
CA LEU A 166 17.07 -14.86 -0.09
C LEU A 166 17.88 -16.17 -0.04
N ARG A 167 18.96 -16.27 -0.83
CA ARG A 167 19.84 -17.46 -0.86
C ARG A 167 21.05 -17.29 0.07
N ALA A 168 21.68 -16.12 0.09
CA ALA A 168 22.89 -15.83 0.88
C ALA A 168 22.69 -16.12 2.38
N THR A 169 21.59 -15.63 2.95
CA THR A 169 21.21 -15.85 4.36
C THR A 169 20.85 -17.29 4.72
N ARG A 170 20.89 -18.25 3.78
CA ARG A 170 20.72 -19.69 4.08
C ARG A 170 22.05 -20.39 4.35
N GLN A 171 23.16 -19.88 3.80
CA GLN A 171 24.48 -20.50 3.93
C GLN A 171 25.17 -20.19 5.25
N GLU A 172 24.83 -19.08 5.91
CA GLU A 172 25.41 -18.71 7.22
C GLU A 172 24.76 -19.40 8.42
N GLN A 173 23.63 -20.10 8.22
CA GLN A 173 22.92 -20.82 9.30
C GLN A 173 23.20 -22.34 9.32
N GLN A 174 24.16 -22.83 8.55
CA GLN A 174 24.66 -24.22 8.57
C GLN A 174 26.06 -24.27 9.17
#